data_AF-A0A7C7XM71-F1
#
_entry.id   AF-A0A7C7XM71-F1
#
_cell.length_a   1.000
_cell.length_b   1.000
_cell.length_c   1.000
_cell.angle_alpha   90.00
_cell.angle_beta   90.00
_cell.angle_gamma   90.00
#
_symmetry.space_group_name_H-M   'P 1'
#
loop_
_entity.id
_entity.type
_entity.pdbx_description
1 polymer ?
#
loop_
_entity_poly.entity_id
_entity_poly.type
_entity_poly.pdbx_seq_one_letter_code
_entity_poly.pdbx_strand_id
1 'polypeptide(L)'
;MRLYSNRLDIKALLRNSLLLLLTGIGCAMLSASEPPSAVTELISSSCLDCHDSETETRLDFDALKYQMDDTENFRIWERVFDQVDSGAMPPKKKSRPDPELRKRALRSL
;
A
#
# COMPACT_ATOMS: atom_id res chain seq x y z
N MET A 1 -19.83 -41.68 -53.08
CA MET A 1 -20.67 -42.09 -51.93
C MET A 1 -19.88 -43.03 -51.03
N ARG A 2 -19.37 -42.54 -49.88
CA ARG A 2 -18.97 -43.24 -48.63
C ARG A 2 -18.07 -42.29 -47.82
N LEU A 3 -18.68 -41.46 -46.97
CA LEU A 3 -18.93 -41.66 -45.53
C LEU A 3 -17.77 -41.13 -44.67
N TYR A 4 -17.98 -39.90 -44.19
CA TYR A 4 -17.24 -39.15 -43.20
C TYR A 4 -17.26 -39.91 -41.85
N SER A 5 -16.11 -40.42 -41.41
CA SER A 5 -15.95 -41.01 -40.08
C SER A 5 -15.56 -39.94 -39.07
N ASN A 6 -16.54 -39.50 -38.28
CA ASN A 6 -16.34 -38.72 -37.06
C ASN A 6 -15.73 -39.61 -35.97
N ARG A 7 -14.40 -39.57 -35.81
CA ARG A 7 -13.77 -39.96 -34.55
C ARG A 7 -13.64 -38.68 -33.73
N LEU A 8 -14.61 -38.42 -32.86
CA LEU A 8 -14.49 -37.38 -31.83
C LEU A 8 -13.24 -37.71 -30.99
N ASP A 9 -12.20 -36.91 -31.18
CA ASP A 9 -10.86 -37.14 -30.64
C ASP A 9 -10.87 -36.85 -29.12
N ILE A 10 -11.14 -37.86 -28.30
CA ILE A 10 -11.18 -37.79 -26.83
C ILE A 10 -9.87 -37.20 -26.26
N LYS A 11 -8.77 -37.35 -26.99
CA LYS A 11 -7.45 -36.78 -26.67
C LYS A 11 -7.44 -35.25 -26.73
N ALA A 12 -8.26 -34.65 -27.60
CA ALA A 12 -8.40 -33.20 -27.69
C ALA A 12 -9.15 -32.63 -26.48
N LEU A 13 -10.17 -33.35 -25.98
CA LEU A 13 -10.94 -32.96 -24.78
C LEU A 13 -10.08 -33.01 -23.50
N LEU A 14 -9.19 -34.00 -23.36
CA LEU A 14 -8.27 -34.11 -22.22
C LEU A 14 -7.12 -33.09 -22.28
N ARG A 15 -6.60 -32.76 -23.48
CA ARG A 15 -5.61 -31.68 -23.67
C ARG A 15 -6.17 -30.30 -23.34
N ASN A 16 -7.43 -30.04 -23.70
CA ASN A 16 -8.07 -28.74 -23.47
C ASN A 16 -8.47 -28.53 -22.00
N SER A 17 -8.73 -29.61 -21.26
CA SER A 17 -9.05 -29.56 -19.82
C SER A 17 -7.80 -29.33 -18.95
N LEU A 18 -6.63 -29.81 -19.38
CA LEU A 18 -5.36 -29.56 -18.68
C LEU A 18 -4.86 -28.11 -18.87
N LEU A 19 -5.09 -27.52 -20.04
CA LEU A 19 -4.73 -26.12 -20.35
C LEU A 19 -5.55 -25.10 -19.55
N LEU A 20 -6.80 -25.40 -19.23
CA LEU A 20 -7.67 -24.55 -18.40
C LEU A 20 -7.30 -24.55 -16.91
N LEU A 21 -6.57 -25.56 -16.43
CA LEU A 21 -6.13 -25.65 -15.03
C LEU A 21 -4.87 -24.83 -14.73
N LEU A 22 -4.09 -24.47 -15.77
CA LEU A 22 -2.81 -23.74 -15.65
C LEU A 22 -2.94 -22.21 -15.68
N THR A 23 -4.11 -21.67 -16.05
CA THR A 23 -4.33 -20.21 -16.17
C THR A 23 -4.89 -19.55 -14.90
N GLY A 24 -5.08 -20.30 -13.81
CA GLY A 24 -5.90 -19.86 -12.66
C GLY A 24 -5.17 -19.28 -11.44
N ILE A 25 -3.84 -19.23 -11.38
CA ILE A 25 -3.11 -18.91 -10.12
C ILE A 25 -2.20 -17.69 -10.31
N GLY A 26 -2.80 -16.54 -10.58
CA GLY A 26 -2.06 -15.29 -10.75
C GLY A 26 -2.85 -14.05 -10.37
N CYS A 27 -3.84 -14.14 -9.49
CA CYS A 27 -4.39 -12.94 -8.84
C CYS A 27 -3.43 -12.59 -7.70
N ALA A 28 -2.37 -11.86 -8.00
CA ALA A 28 -1.57 -11.21 -6.97
C ALA A 28 -2.50 -10.24 -6.26
N MET A 29 -2.89 -10.58 -5.03
CA MET A 29 -3.60 -9.65 -4.15
C MET A 29 -2.66 -8.49 -3.87
N LEU A 30 -2.89 -7.37 -4.55
CA LEU A 30 -2.20 -6.12 -4.26
C LEU A 30 -2.84 -5.55 -2.98
N SER A 31 -2.47 -6.12 -1.82
CA SER A 31 -2.83 -5.53 -0.53
C SER A 31 -1.95 -4.33 -0.29
N ALA A 32 -2.56 -3.15 -0.10
CA ALA A 32 -1.85 -2.02 0.49
C ALA A 32 -1.42 -2.43 1.90
N SER A 33 -0.15 -2.23 2.25
CA SER A 33 0.29 -2.37 3.63
C SER A 33 -0.29 -1.23 4.46
N GLU A 34 -0.79 -1.55 5.64
CA GLU A 34 -1.16 -0.55 6.63
C GLU A 34 0.09 -0.04 7.36
N PRO A 35 0.16 1.25 7.75
CA PRO A 35 1.22 1.72 8.62
C PRO A 35 1.21 0.99 9.98
N PRO A 36 2.35 0.90 10.67
CA PRO A 36 2.40 0.45 12.05
C PRO A 36 1.45 1.27 12.94
N SER A 37 0.84 0.65 13.95
CA SER A 37 -0.18 1.31 14.79
C SER A 37 0.29 2.62 15.43
N ALA A 38 1.54 2.69 15.88
CA ALA A 38 2.12 3.92 16.44
C ALA A 38 2.27 5.04 15.40
N VAL A 39 2.49 4.69 14.12
CA VAL A 39 2.54 5.65 13.01
C VAL A 39 1.13 6.15 12.71
N THR A 40 0.15 5.26 12.63
CA THR A 40 -1.26 5.63 12.45
C THR A 40 -1.75 6.55 13.57
N GLU A 41 -1.44 6.22 14.83
CA GLU A 41 -1.79 7.04 16.00
C GLU A 41 -1.13 8.43 15.95
N LEU A 42 0.14 8.52 15.54
CA LEU A 42 0.84 9.79 15.35
C LEU A 42 0.17 10.65 14.27
N ILE A 43 -0.18 10.05 13.13
CA ILE A 43 -0.83 10.74 12.01
C ILE A 43 -2.17 11.33 12.46
N SER A 44 -3.04 10.50 13.04
CA SER A 44 -4.37 10.93 13.48
C SER A 44 -4.33 12.00 14.57
N SER A 45 -3.34 11.97 15.46
CA SER A 45 -3.27 12.88 16.61
C SER A 45 -2.52 14.19 16.35
N SER A 46 -1.70 14.29 15.30
CA SER A 46 -0.80 15.44 15.12
C SER A 46 -0.53 15.87 13.68
N CYS A 47 -0.95 15.10 12.67
CA CYS A 47 -0.64 15.42 11.26
C CYS A 47 -1.87 15.90 10.48
N LEU A 48 -3.03 15.27 10.68
CA LEU A 48 -4.22 15.51 9.85
C LEU A 48 -4.73 16.96 9.93
N ASP A 49 -4.58 17.66 11.06
CA ASP A 49 -4.91 19.09 11.20
C ASP A 49 -4.31 20.01 10.13
N CYS A 50 -3.26 19.58 9.40
CA CYS A 50 -2.57 20.36 8.38
C CYS A 50 -2.23 19.57 7.11
N HIS A 51 -2.43 18.25 7.08
CA HIS A 51 -1.98 17.34 6.03
C HIS A 51 -3.05 16.29 5.69
N ASP A 52 -4.29 16.74 5.57
CA ASP A 52 -5.44 15.96 5.12
C ASP A 52 -5.89 16.40 3.72
N SER A 53 -6.96 15.80 3.22
CA SER A 53 -7.54 16.10 1.91
C SER A 53 -8.21 17.48 1.82
N GLU A 54 -8.48 18.15 2.95
CA GLU A 54 -9.13 19.45 3.01
C GLU A 54 -8.13 20.62 3.16
N THR A 55 -6.85 20.33 3.36
CA THR A 55 -5.80 21.32 3.59
C THR A 55 -4.89 21.51 2.39
N GLU A 56 -4.58 22.77 2.05
CA GLU A 56 -3.72 23.09 0.91
C GLU A 56 -2.23 22.96 1.26
N THR A 57 -1.75 21.72 1.39
CA THR A 57 -0.33 21.42 1.52
C THR A 57 0.13 20.38 0.51
N ARG A 58 1.45 20.23 0.35
CA ARG A 58 2.04 19.28 -0.61
C ARG A 58 1.87 17.81 -0.19
N LEU A 59 1.49 17.54 1.04
CA LEU A 59 1.36 16.19 1.62
C LEU A 59 -0.06 16.03 2.15
N ASP A 60 -0.73 14.99 1.69
CA ASP A 60 -2.06 14.58 2.13
C ASP A 60 -1.98 13.12 2.60
N PHE A 61 -2.21 12.89 3.90
CA PHE A 61 -2.19 11.55 4.50
C PHE A 61 -3.45 10.73 4.18
N ASP A 62 -4.55 11.34 3.76
CA ASP A 62 -5.75 10.61 3.31
C ASP A 62 -5.51 9.93 1.96
N ALA A 63 -4.67 10.54 1.11
CA ALA A 63 -4.28 10.01 -0.19
C ALA A 63 -2.96 9.22 -0.19
N LEU A 64 -2.11 9.40 0.83
CA LEU A 64 -0.80 8.76 0.91
C LEU A 64 -0.93 7.28 1.28
N LYS A 65 -0.51 6.40 0.36
CA LYS A 65 -0.37 4.97 0.65
C LYS A 65 0.84 4.72 1.54
N TYR A 66 0.78 3.69 2.37
CA TYR A 66 1.97 3.14 3.02
C TYR A 66 2.50 1.99 2.17
N GLN A 67 3.40 2.29 1.23
CA GLN A 67 3.88 1.34 0.24
C GLN A 67 5.38 1.52 -0.01
N MET A 68 6.21 0.74 0.68
CA MET A 68 7.67 0.92 0.68
C MET A 68 8.39 0.36 -0.55
N ASP A 69 7.73 -0.44 -1.38
CA ASP A 69 8.28 -0.95 -2.65
C ASP A 69 8.14 0.04 -3.82
N ASP A 70 7.29 1.06 -3.67
CA ASP A 70 7.20 2.18 -4.59
C ASP A 70 8.25 3.25 -4.21
N THR A 71 9.16 3.56 -5.15
CA THR A 71 10.28 4.48 -4.88
C THR A 71 9.84 5.91 -4.56
N GLU A 72 8.75 6.39 -5.18
CA GLU A 72 8.27 7.75 -4.93
C GLU A 72 7.56 7.82 -3.58
N ASN A 73 6.75 6.81 -3.26
CA ASN A 73 6.10 6.67 -1.97
C ASN A 73 7.13 6.56 -0.83
N PHE A 74 8.15 5.72 -1.01
CA PHE A 74 9.25 5.58 -0.07
C PHE A 74 9.94 6.92 0.23
N ARG A 75 10.25 7.72 -0.80
CA ARG A 75 10.85 9.07 -0.63
C ARG A 75 9.93 10.06 0.08
N ILE A 76 8.61 9.88 0.00
CA ILE A 76 7.67 10.68 0.80
C ILE A 76 7.79 10.28 2.26
N TRP A 77 7.77 8.99 2.56
CA TRP A 77 7.88 8.48 3.94
C TRP A 77 9.25 8.76 4.57
N GLU A 78 10.34 8.72 3.82
CA GLU A 78 11.67 9.16 4.27
C GLU A 78 11.64 10.63 4.74
N ARG A 79 11.00 11.51 3.96
CA ARG A 79 10.84 12.91 4.37
C ARG A 79 9.92 13.07 5.58
N VAL A 80 8.88 12.26 5.70
CA VAL A 80 8.03 12.23 6.90
C VAL A 80 8.86 11.84 8.11
N PHE A 81 9.67 10.78 8.01
CA PHE A 81 10.59 10.34 9.05
C PHE A 81 11.52 11.49 9.47
N ASP A 82 12.20 12.15 8.54
CA ASP A 82 13.13 13.25 8.83
C ASP A 82 12.45 14.43 9.55
N GLN A 83 11.23 14.79 9.14
CA GLN A 83 10.48 15.88 9.76
C GLN A 83 10.03 15.54 11.19
N VAL A 84 9.69 14.28 11.44
CA VAL A 84 9.34 13.79 12.77
C VAL A 84 10.59 13.66 13.64
N ASP A 85 11.68 13.09 13.12
CA ASP A 85 12.94 12.87 13.85
C ASP A 85 13.67 14.17 14.20
N SER A 86 13.70 15.13 13.29
CA SER A 86 14.23 16.47 13.57
C SER A 86 13.38 17.26 14.57
N GLY A 87 12.12 16.85 14.79
CA GLY A 87 11.16 17.63 15.55
C GLY A 87 10.80 18.95 14.84
N ALA A 88 10.99 19.05 13.53
CA ALA A 88 10.53 20.19 12.75
C ALA A 88 9.00 20.26 12.70
N MET A 89 8.33 19.09 12.67
CA MET A 89 6.87 18.98 12.68
C MET A 89 6.29 18.46 14.00
N PRO A 90 5.10 18.93 14.41
CA PRO A 90 4.34 20.05 13.85
C PRO A 90 5.04 21.41 13.96
N PRO A 91 4.60 22.49 13.27
CA PRO A 91 5.21 23.81 13.43
C PRO A 91 5.24 24.28 14.90
N LYS A 92 6.23 25.11 15.30
CA LYS A 92 6.44 25.51 16.71
C LYS A 92 5.21 26.08 17.44
N LYS A 93 4.24 26.64 16.70
CA LYS A 93 3.00 27.23 17.24
C LYS A 93 1.87 26.21 17.44
N LYS A 94 2.04 24.97 16.97
CA LYS A 94 1.06 23.88 17.09
C LYS A 94 1.46 22.96 18.25
N SER A 95 0.48 22.24 18.79
CA SER A 95 0.73 21.22 19.80
C SER A 95 1.70 20.17 19.25
N ARG A 96 2.61 19.69 20.10
CA ARG A 96 3.53 18.61 19.74
C ARG A 96 2.95 17.27 20.18
N PRO A 97 3.24 16.18 19.45
CA PRO A 97 2.83 14.85 19.87
C PRO A 97 3.49 14.48 21.20
N ASP A 98 2.87 13.54 21.90
CA ASP A 98 3.50 12.89 23.06
C ASP A 98 4.91 12.38 22.69
N PRO A 99 5.96 12.72 23.44
CA PRO A 99 7.33 12.34 23.12
C PRO A 99 7.53 10.82 23.01
N GLU A 100 6.82 10.03 23.82
CA GLU A 100 6.91 8.58 23.76
C GLU A 100 6.17 8.02 22.54
N LEU A 101 5.01 8.56 22.17
CA LEU A 101 4.33 8.22 20.91
C LEU A 101 5.23 8.50 19.71
N ARG A 102 5.82 9.70 19.65
CA ARG A 102 6.78 10.08 18.60
C ARG A 102 7.94 9.08 18.52
N LYS A 103 8.53 8.69 19.65
CA LYS A 103 9.63 7.72 19.71
C LYS A 103 9.19 6.32 19.26
N ARG A 104 8.00 5.86 19.65
CA ARG A 104 7.47 4.57 19.21
C ARG A 104 7.23 4.56 17.70
N ALA A 105 6.65 5.63 17.16
CA ALA A 105 6.42 5.78 15.73
C ALA A 105 7.73 5.75 14.93
N LEU A 106 8.74 6.54 15.32
CA LEU A 106 10.07 6.56 14.67
C LEU A 106 10.78 5.21 14.68
N ARG A 107 10.56 4.37 15.70
CA ARG A 107 11.15 3.02 15.74
C ARG A 107 10.43 2.01 14.83
N SER A 108 9.28 2.38 14.29
CA SER A 108 8.40 1.48 13.52
C SER A 108 8.33 1.86 12.03
N LEU A 109 8.77 3.08 11.68
CA LEU A 109 9.08 3.52 10.32
C LEU A 109 10.43 2.96 9.88
#